data_AF-A0A818BQS4-F1
#
_entry.id   AF-A0A818BQS4-F1
#
_cell.length_a   1.000
_cell.length_b   1.000
_cell.length_c   1.000
_cell.angle_alpha   90.00
_cell.angle_beta   90.00
_cell.angle_gamma   90.00
#
_symmetry.space_group_name_H-M   'P 1'
#
loop_
_entity.id
_entity.type
_entity.pdbx_description
1 polymer ?
#
loop_
_entity_poly.entity_id
_entity_poly.type
_entity_poly.pdbx_seq_one_letter_code
_entity_poly.pdbx_strand_id
1 'polypeptide(L)'
;MIRIDHVFDGIQTLSLMSVSCTPLERAPKSLRKLMPIIDDPNNKDGDPFQCDSTPILLYLDGHYPRSSISLFPSSPSELRQQVIDTCLRLDSELGLYARRLTYVEILNEKPGAMSILFGEKFSWAYNPDDIRSRFINVGHHLGTNDYLVGDRFSAADLTFCSLIKPLERVPAFINDHRFRIVFEYHERIRRNYDPKYPNIDNFVEKMADKHRAQKKQNEKRFTTRLWAVVHRINFVQRFFIWFMTLVVSNVYPPITDDEEMPEFQRSSSDDNRKQEALNDQRLMNNKSIWSMIKLIFKYQCHLFFTIPNQAAYLNRKS
;
A
#
# COMPACT_ATOMS: atom_id res chain seq x y z
N MET A 1 -24.64 34.81 10.91
CA MET A 1 -24.83 33.59 11.71
C MET A 1 -25.73 32.65 10.89
N ILE A 2 -25.12 31.77 10.09
CA ILE A 2 -25.86 30.84 9.21
C ILE A 2 -25.95 29.52 9.97
N ARG A 3 -27.18 29.03 10.20
CA ARG A 3 -27.46 27.77 10.90
C ARG A 3 -26.99 26.58 10.06
N ILE A 4 -26.21 25.67 10.67
CA ILE A 4 -25.77 24.39 10.09
C ILE A 4 -26.97 23.49 9.73
N ASP A 5 -28.18 23.85 10.16
CA ASP A 5 -29.41 23.12 9.87
C ASP A 5 -29.63 22.93 8.36
N HIS A 6 -29.29 23.93 7.54
CA HIS A 6 -29.47 23.86 6.08
C HIS A 6 -28.54 22.86 5.34
N VAL A 7 -27.46 22.40 5.96
CA VAL A 7 -26.55 21.39 5.36
C VAL A 7 -27.13 19.99 5.45
N PHE A 8 -28.01 19.80 6.44
CA PHE A 8 -28.60 18.52 6.82
C PHE A 8 -30.13 18.54 6.67
N ASP A 9 -30.69 19.55 5.98
CA ASP A 9 -32.12 19.72 5.75
C ASP A 9 -32.68 18.55 4.94
N GLY A 10 -33.23 17.58 5.67
CA GLY A 10 -33.88 16.40 5.09
C GLY A 10 -34.23 15.31 6.11
N ILE A 11 -33.77 15.38 7.36
CA ILE A 11 -33.88 14.24 8.28
C ILE A 11 -34.27 14.68 9.71
N GLN A 12 -35.21 13.94 10.29
CA GLN A 12 -35.81 14.15 11.61
C GLN A 12 -34.77 14.34 12.72
N THR A 13 -35.02 15.33 13.57
CA THR A 13 -34.31 15.59 14.82
C THR A 13 -34.26 14.34 15.69
N LEU A 14 -33.07 13.75 15.83
CA LEU A 14 -32.82 12.73 16.83
C LEU A 14 -32.92 13.40 18.21
N SER A 15 -34.03 13.15 18.89
CA SER A 15 -34.18 13.46 20.31
C SER A 15 -33.03 12.80 21.07
N LEU A 16 -32.37 13.55 21.96
CA LEU A 16 -31.42 13.08 22.96
C LEU A 16 -32.12 12.07 23.89
N MET A 17 -32.40 10.86 23.39
CA MET A 17 -32.62 9.72 24.25
C MET A 17 -31.27 9.47 24.93
N SER A 18 -31.25 9.60 26.25
CA SER A 18 -30.15 9.15 27.08
C SER A 18 -29.88 7.68 26.75
N VAL A 19 -28.87 7.45 25.91
CA VAL A 19 -28.35 6.10 25.66
C VAL A 19 -27.66 5.70 26.95
N SER A 20 -28.40 5.07 27.87
CA SER A 20 -27.80 4.56 29.10
C SER A 20 -26.81 3.47 28.72
N CYS A 21 -25.59 3.53 29.25
CA CYS A 21 -24.54 2.54 29.00
C CYS A 21 -24.83 1.18 29.69
N THR A 22 -26.03 1.00 30.25
CA THR A 22 -26.46 -0.21 30.98
C THR A 22 -26.25 -1.54 30.23
N PRO A 23 -26.26 -1.63 28.88
CA PRO A 23 -25.93 -2.89 28.19
C PRO A 23 -24.44 -3.27 28.27
N LEU A 24 -23.53 -2.31 28.48
CA LEU A 24 -22.08 -2.52 28.43
C LEU A 24 -21.46 -3.03 29.74
N GLU A 25 -22.08 -2.79 30.90
CA GLU A 25 -21.67 -3.41 32.17
C GLU A 25 -21.74 -4.95 32.11
N ARG A 26 -22.70 -5.46 31.33
CA ARG A 26 -22.90 -6.89 31.07
C ARG A 26 -22.01 -7.42 29.96
N ALA A 27 -21.29 -6.56 29.23
CA ALA A 27 -20.40 -7.00 28.18
C ALA A 27 -19.20 -7.79 28.76
N PRO A 28 -18.73 -8.84 28.07
CA PRO A 28 -17.54 -9.58 28.45
C PRO A 28 -16.33 -8.65 28.66
N LYS A 29 -15.48 -8.94 29.65
CA LYS A 29 -14.27 -8.14 29.94
C LYS A 29 -13.36 -7.98 28.72
N SER A 30 -13.38 -8.92 27.78
CA SER A 30 -12.63 -8.86 26.52
C SER A 30 -13.16 -7.76 25.59
N LEU A 31 -14.48 -7.56 25.51
CA LEU A 31 -15.12 -6.52 24.70
C LEU A 31 -14.93 -5.12 25.30
N ARG A 32 -14.91 -5.01 26.63
CA ARG A 32 -14.60 -3.74 27.32
C ARG A 32 -13.19 -3.22 27.02
N LYS A 33 -12.24 -4.08 26.61
CA LYS A 33 -10.90 -3.65 26.17
C LYS A 33 -10.87 -3.06 24.77
N LEU A 34 -11.92 -3.27 23.98
CA LEU A 34 -11.97 -2.86 22.57
C LEU A 34 -12.66 -1.52 22.36
N MET A 35 -13.38 -1.03 23.36
CA MET A 35 -14.10 0.24 23.29
C MET A 35 -13.52 1.23 24.30
N PRO A 36 -13.34 2.50 23.93
CA PRO A 36 -13.01 3.53 24.90
C PRO A 36 -14.18 3.69 25.85
N ILE A 37 -13.90 3.51 27.14
CA ILE A 37 -14.87 3.57 28.22
C ILE A 37 -14.18 4.29 29.39
N ILE A 38 -14.92 5.15 30.08
CA ILE A 38 -14.51 5.67 31.39
C ILE A 38 -15.43 5.05 32.44
N ASP A 39 -14.81 4.43 33.44
CA ASP A 39 -15.45 3.87 34.62
C ASP A 39 -14.94 4.68 35.82
N ASP A 40 -15.71 5.68 36.24
CA ASP A 40 -15.43 6.53 37.39
C ASP A 40 -16.54 6.38 38.44
N PRO A 41 -16.37 5.47 39.41
CA PRO A 41 -17.35 5.26 40.48
C PRO A 41 -17.51 6.48 41.39
N ASN A 42 -16.64 7.48 41.30
CA ASN A 42 -16.72 8.70 42.09
C ASN A 42 -17.33 9.88 41.34
N ASN A 43 -17.83 9.69 40.12
CA ASN A 43 -18.55 10.73 39.38
C ASN A 43 -19.86 11.07 40.11
N LYS A 44 -19.84 12.11 40.95
CA LYS A 44 -21.00 12.51 41.77
C LYS A 44 -22.08 13.24 40.97
N ASP A 45 -21.74 13.72 39.78
CA ASP A 45 -22.57 14.63 38.98
C ASP A 45 -23.24 13.94 37.78
N GLY A 46 -23.06 12.62 37.58
CA GLY A 46 -23.61 11.89 36.44
C GLY A 46 -23.46 10.37 36.51
N ASP A 47 -23.58 9.71 35.35
CA ASP A 47 -23.39 8.26 35.22
C ASP A 47 -21.92 7.89 35.56
N PRO A 48 -21.65 6.92 36.46
CA PRO A 48 -20.30 6.44 36.71
C PRO A 48 -19.65 5.82 35.47
N PHE A 49 -20.45 5.48 34.45
CA PHE A 49 -19.99 4.86 33.22
C PHE A 49 -20.21 5.78 32.01
N GLN A 50 -19.12 6.15 31.33
CA GLN A 50 -19.19 6.93 30.10
C GLN A 50 -18.74 6.06 28.93
N CYS A 51 -19.67 5.86 28.00
CA CYS A 51 -19.43 5.20 26.73
C CYS A 51 -19.75 6.16 25.58
N ASP A 52 -19.26 5.84 24.38
CA ASP A 52 -19.31 6.67 23.18
C ASP A 52 -18.48 7.97 23.24
N SER A 53 -18.08 8.45 22.07
CA SER A 53 -17.16 9.59 21.91
C SER A 53 -17.69 10.87 22.55
N THR A 54 -18.94 11.23 22.28
CA THR A 54 -19.52 12.51 22.74
C THR A 54 -19.67 12.57 24.28
N PRO A 55 -20.27 11.58 24.96
CA PRO A 55 -20.34 11.57 26.43
C PRO A 55 -18.96 11.53 27.09
N ILE A 56 -18.01 10.77 26.54
CA ILE A 56 -16.63 10.74 27.03
C ILE A 56 -15.98 12.14 26.93
N LEU A 57 -16.15 12.85 25.81
CA LEU A 57 -15.61 14.21 25.67
C LEU A 57 -16.24 15.20 26.66
N LEU A 58 -17.55 15.12 26.88
CA LEU A 58 -18.25 15.95 27.87
C LEU A 58 -17.75 15.67 29.29
N TYR A 59 -17.59 14.40 29.65
CA TYR A 59 -17.04 13.99 30.94
C TYR A 59 -15.63 14.55 31.13
N LEU A 60 -14.75 14.38 30.14
CA LEU A 60 -13.36 14.84 30.23
C LEU A 60 -13.25 16.37 30.33
N ASP A 61 -14.04 17.11 29.55
CA ASP A 61 -14.06 18.58 29.60
C ASP A 61 -14.55 19.12 30.96
N GLY A 62 -15.51 18.44 31.59
CA GLY A 62 -16.02 18.79 32.92
C GLY A 62 -15.06 18.45 34.06
N HIS A 63 -14.37 17.30 33.99
CA HIS A 63 -13.53 16.78 35.09
C HIS A 63 -12.07 17.24 35.02
N TYR A 64 -11.58 17.57 33.81
CA TYR A 64 -10.21 18.01 33.59
C TYR A 64 -10.17 19.35 32.85
N PRO A 65 -10.77 20.42 33.41
CA PRO A 65 -10.73 21.72 32.79
C PRO A 65 -9.28 22.20 32.73
N ARG A 66 -8.67 22.18 31.54
CA ARG A 66 -7.41 22.88 31.33
C ARG A 66 -7.69 24.37 31.40
N SER A 67 -6.83 25.10 32.09
CA SER A 67 -6.96 26.54 32.38
C SER A 67 -7.00 27.46 31.15
N SER A 68 -6.88 26.95 29.92
CA SER A 68 -6.84 27.77 28.70
C SER A 68 -7.71 27.32 27.52
N ILE A 69 -8.18 26.06 27.46
CA ILE A 69 -8.95 25.56 26.28
C ILE A 69 -9.98 24.53 26.75
N SER A 70 -11.26 24.94 26.83
CA SER A 70 -12.39 24.03 26.98
C SER A 70 -12.99 23.72 25.61
N LEU A 71 -13.25 22.44 25.36
CA LEU A 71 -13.78 21.94 24.09
C LEU A 71 -15.25 22.31 23.89
N PHE A 72 -15.93 22.71 24.96
CA PHE A 72 -17.32 23.13 24.91
C PHE A 72 -17.47 24.57 25.45
N PRO A 73 -18.32 25.41 24.84
CA PRO A 73 -18.66 26.71 25.41
C PRO A 73 -19.08 26.63 26.89
N SER A 74 -18.62 27.59 27.67
CA SER A 74 -18.91 27.70 29.11
C SER A 74 -20.36 28.11 29.34
N SER A 75 -20.96 27.64 30.43
CA SER A 75 -22.40 27.75 30.76
C SER A 75 -23.34 27.11 29.72
N PRO A 76 -24.56 26.69 30.10
CA PRO A 76 -25.56 26.26 29.14
C PRO A 76 -25.85 27.39 28.16
N SER A 77 -25.42 27.21 26.91
CA SER A 77 -25.58 28.18 25.83
C SER A 77 -26.06 27.46 24.58
N GLU A 78 -26.76 28.18 23.70
CA GLU A 78 -27.18 27.65 22.41
C GLU A 78 -25.97 27.11 21.63
N LEU A 79 -24.82 27.79 21.72
CA LEU A 79 -23.57 27.37 21.10
C LEU A 79 -23.04 26.03 21.67
N ARG A 80 -23.14 25.82 22.99
CA ARG A 80 -22.76 24.53 23.61
C ARG A 80 -23.61 23.39 23.06
N GLN A 81 -24.92 23.61 22.95
CA GLN A 81 -25.82 22.61 22.39
C GLN A 81 -25.51 22.33 20.92
N GLN A 82 -25.23 23.36 20.13
CA GLN A 82 -24.82 23.19 18.73
C GLN A 82 -23.53 22.36 18.57
N VAL A 83 -22.54 22.55 19.45
CA VAL A 83 -21.32 21.71 19.45
C VAL A 83 -21.68 20.25 19.71
N ILE A 84 -22.51 19.98 20.72
CA ILE A 84 -22.95 18.61 21.07
C ILE A 84 -23.71 17.98 19.91
N ASP A 85 -24.71 18.68 19.37
CA ASP A 85 -25.53 18.19 18.25
C ASP A 85 -24.67 17.91 17.02
N THR A 86 -23.67 18.76 16.76
CA THR A 86 -22.72 18.56 15.66
C THR A 86 -21.87 17.31 15.89
N CYS A 87 -21.36 17.07 17.10
CA CYS A 87 -20.63 15.83 17.41
C CYS A 87 -21.51 14.58 17.17
N LEU A 88 -22.75 14.58 17.65
CA LEU A 88 -23.67 13.47 17.47
C LEU A 88 -24.02 13.22 16.00
N ARG A 89 -24.23 14.28 15.22
CA ARG A 89 -24.44 14.18 13.75
C ARG A 89 -23.21 13.64 13.04
N LEU A 90 -22.02 14.14 13.40
CA LEU A 90 -20.76 13.64 12.84
C LEU A 90 -20.57 12.14 13.13
N ASP A 91 -20.81 11.70 14.36
CA ASP A 91 -20.63 10.29 14.75
C ASP A 91 -21.63 9.36 14.04
N SER A 92 -22.91 9.75 14.02
CA SER A 92 -24.00 8.94 13.47
C SER A 92 -23.99 8.89 11.94
N GLU A 93 -23.72 10.01 11.28
CA GLU A 93 -23.71 10.10 9.83
C GLU A 93 -22.31 9.88 9.29
N LEU A 94 -21.44 10.86 9.52
CA LEU A 94 -20.13 10.91 8.88
C LEU A 94 -19.22 9.76 9.33
N GLY A 95 -19.28 9.38 10.60
CA GLY A 95 -18.44 8.33 11.17
C GLY A 95 -18.81 6.94 10.68
N LEU A 96 -20.09 6.68 10.41
CA LEU A 96 -20.54 5.45 9.75
C LEU A 96 -19.99 5.38 8.33
N TYR A 97 -20.12 6.48 7.59
CA TYR A 97 -19.68 6.56 6.20
C TYR A 97 -18.16 6.52 6.05
N ALA A 98 -17.41 7.24 6.89
CA ALA A 98 -15.95 7.22 6.93
C ALA A 98 -15.42 5.79 7.05
N ARG A 99 -15.96 5.04 8.03
CA ARG A 99 -15.57 3.65 8.28
C ARG A 99 -15.93 2.74 7.11
N ARG A 100 -17.17 2.79 6.63
CA ARG A 100 -17.62 1.97 5.49
C ARG A 100 -16.77 2.21 4.26
N LEU A 101 -16.50 3.46 3.95
CA LEU A 101 -15.73 3.87 2.79
C LEU A 101 -14.26 3.44 2.92
N THR A 102 -13.67 3.65 4.11
CA THR A 102 -12.31 3.17 4.40
C THR A 102 -12.25 1.65 4.29
N TYR A 103 -13.24 0.91 4.78
CA TYR A 103 -13.29 -0.54 4.63
C TYR A 103 -13.39 -0.92 3.16
N VAL A 104 -14.33 -0.38 2.39
CA VAL A 104 -14.48 -0.71 0.96
C VAL A 104 -13.17 -0.52 0.21
N GLU A 105 -12.47 0.59 0.43
CA GLU A 105 -11.23 0.87 -0.28
C GLU A 105 -10.07 -0.02 0.19
N ILE A 106 -9.93 -0.27 1.50
CA ILE A 106 -8.96 -1.25 2.03
C ILE A 106 -9.24 -2.65 1.48
N LEU A 107 -10.51 -3.03 1.38
CA LEU A 107 -10.95 -4.33 0.88
C LEU A 107 -10.74 -4.44 -0.64
N ASN A 108 -10.93 -3.36 -1.39
CA ASN A 108 -10.60 -3.31 -2.82
C ASN A 108 -9.09 -3.46 -3.06
N GLU A 109 -8.25 -2.81 -2.24
CA GLU A 109 -6.79 -2.97 -2.31
C GLU A 109 -6.32 -4.35 -1.83
N LYS A 110 -7.03 -4.96 -0.89
CA LYS A 110 -6.68 -6.26 -0.28
C LYS A 110 -7.92 -7.16 -0.16
N PRO A 111 -8.37 -7.78 -1.26
CA PRO A 111 -9.58 -8.60 -1.26
C PRO A 111 -9.49 -9.80 -0.29
N GLY A 112 -8.28 -10.30 -0.01
CA GLY A 112 -8.06 -11.36 0.99
C GLY A 112 -8.41 -10.97 2.43
N ALA A 113 -8.43 -9.67 2.77
CA ALA A 113 -8.82 -9.19 4.09
C ALA A 113 -10.33 -9.41 4.37
N MET A 114 -11.17 -9.56 3.33
CA MET A 114 -12.60 -9.87 3.47
C MET A 114 -12.85 -11.16 4.24
N SER A 115 -12.09 -12.21 3.91
CA SER A 115 -12.23 -13.53 4.53
C SER A 115 -11.98 -13.51 6.04
N ILE A 116 -11.17 -12.55 6.50
CA ILE A 116 -10.80 -12.38 7.92
C ILE A 116 -11.83 -11.51 8.65
N LEU A 117 -12.36 -10.47 7.99
CA LEU A 117 -13.21 -9.47 8.65
C LEU A 117 -14.71 -9.81 8.67
N PHE A 118 -15.23 -10.47 7.63
CA PHE A 118 -16.68 -10.56 7.43
C PHE A 118 -17.22 -11.98 7.11
N GLY A 119 -16.34 -12.97 6.92
CA GLY A 119 -16.75 -14.29 6.43
C GLY A 119 -17.40 -14.20 5.03
N GLU A 120 -18.00 -15.28 4.55
CA GLU A 120 -18.48 -15.42 3.15
C GLU A 120 -19.75 -14.63 2.79
N LYS A 121 -20.40 -13.91 3.74
CA LYS A 121 -21.69 -13.25 3.50
C LYS A 121 -21.62 -11.75 3.80
N PHE A 122 -21.19 -10.96 2.82
CA PHE A 122 -21.32 -9.50 2.85
C PHE A 122 -21.90 -8.98 1.53
N SER A 123 -22.93 -8.13 1.60
CA SER A 123 -23.63 -7.55 0.44
C SER A 123 -23.42 -6.04 0.37
N TRP A 124 -23.15 -5.52 -0.83
CA TRP A 124 -22.59 -4.20 -1.13
C TRP A 124 -23.63 -3.10 -1.39
N ALA A 125 -24.78 -3.12 -0.71
CA ALA A 125 -25.93 -2.26 -1.03
C ALA A 125 -25.79 -0.75 -0.70
N TYR A 126 -24.59 -0.15 -0.83
CA TYR A 126 -24.37 1.28 -0.70
C TYR A 126 -23.70 1.89 -1.93
N ASN A 127 -24.20 3.05 -2.38
CA ASN A 127 -23.61 3.81 -3.46
C ASN A 127 -22.44 4.67 -2.92
N PRO A 128 -21.18 4.44 -3.36
CA PRO A 128 -20.03 5.23 -2.92
C PRO A 128 -20.17 6.74 -3.21
N ASP A 129 -20.94 7.13 -4.22
CA ASP A 129 -21.12 8.54 -4.58
C ASP A 129 -22.01 9.30 -3.59
N ASP A 130 -22.98 8.64 -2.97
CA ASP A 130 -23.80 9.22 -1.88
C ASP A 130 -22.96 9.48 -0.62
N ILE A 131 -21.97 8.62 -0.38
CA ILE A 131 -21.03 8.82 0.72
C ILE A 131 -20.13 10.02 0.44
N ARG A 132 -19.58 10.12 -0.78
CA ARG A 132 -18.69 11.23 -1.17
C ARG A 132 -19.41 12.58 -1.10
N SER A 133 -20.66 12.66 -1.57
CA SER A 133 -21.42 13.92 -1.57
C SER A 133 -21.62 14.49 -0.16
N ARG A 134 -21.86 13.64 0.85
CA ARG A 134 -21.99 14.07 2.25
C ARG A 134 -20.72 14.70 2.81
N PHE A 135 -19.55 14.11 2.53
CA PHE A 135 -18.27 14.73 2.93
C PHE A 135 -18.02 16.06 2.23
N ILE A 136 -18.38 16.17 0.95
CA ILE A 136 -18.23 17.39 0.17
C ILE A 136 -19.11 18.52 0.72
N ASN A 137 -20.36 18.21 1.10
CA ASN A 137 -21.27 19.18 1.69
C ASN A 137 -20.72 19.75 3.01
N VAL A 138 -20.13 18.91 3.87
CA VAL A 138 -19.43 19.41 5.07
C VAL A 138 -18.22 20.26 4.68
N GLY A 139 -17.45 19.82 3.68
CA GLY A 139 -16.30 20.56 3.14
C GLY A 139 -16.63 21.98 2.68
N HIS A 140 -17.77 22.19 2.00
CA HIS A 140 -18.19 23.52 1.58
C HIS A 140 -18.43 24.48 2.75
N HIS A 141 -18.91 23.98 3.90
CA HIS A 141 -19.11 24.78 5.11
C HIS A 141 -17.81 25.11 5.84
N LEU A 142 -16.80 24.26 5.69
CA LEU A 142 -15.45 24.47 6.23
C LEU A 142 -14.66 25.53 5.48
N GLY A 143 -14.95 25.73 4.19
CA GLY A 143 -14.30 26.75 3.37
C GLY A 143 -14.57 28.18 3.82
N THR A 144 -15.65 28.40 4.56
CA THR A 144 -16.11 29.74 4.97
C THR A 144 -15.76 30.10 6.40
N ASN A 145 -15.44 29.11 7.25
CA ASN A 145 -15.27 29.31 8.69
C ASN A 145 -13.94 28.72 9.20
N ASP A 146 -13.40 29.33 10.25
CA ASP A 146 -12.18 28.83 10.91
C ASP A 146 -12.45 27.55 11.74
N TYR A 147 -13.68 27.36 12.20
CA TYR A 147 -14.14 26.22 13.00
C TYR A 147 -15.50 25.74 12.54
N LEU A 148 -15.87 24.51 12.92
CA LEU A 148 -17.15 23.91 12.57
C LEU A 148 -18.32 24.61 13.27
N VAL A 149 -18.13 25.00 14.52
CA VAL A 149 -19.17 25.65 15.34
C VAL A 149 -18.56 26.82 16.10
N GLY A 150 -19.11 28.01 15.90
CA GLY A 150 -18.63 29.23 16.55
C GLY A 150 -17.29 29.75 15.99
N ASP A 151 -16.53 30.41 16.86
CA ASP A 151 -15.32 31.18 16.53
C ASP A 151 -14.04 30.59 17.16
N ARG A 152 -14.13 29.39 17.75
CA ARG A 152 -13.01 28.72 18.41
C ARG A 152 -13.03 27.21 18.22
N PHE A 153 -11.88 26.58 18.46
CA PHE A 153 -11.76 25.13 18.47
C PHE A 153 -12.64 24.49 19.55
N SER A 154 -13.37 23.45 19.14
CA SER A 154 -14.36 22.75 19.94
C SER A 154 -14.30 21.23 19.76
N ALA A 155 -15.12 20.51 20.54
CA ALA A 155 -15.30 19.07 20.38
C ALA A 155 -15.77 18.66 18.97
N ALA A 156 -16.51 19.54 18.27
CA ALA A 156 -16.97 19.26 16.91
C ALA A 156 -15.78 19.17 15.94
N ASP A 157 -14.85 20.12 16.02
CA ASP A 157 -13.62 20.14 15.21
C ASP A 157 -12.76 18.90 15.48
N LEU A 158 -12.57 18.55 16.76
CA LEU A 158 -11.83 17.36 17.17
C LEU A 158 -12.48 16.07 16.62
N THR A 159 -13.79 15.95 16.76
CA THR A 159 -14.57 14.80 16.29
C THR A 159 -14.44 14.66 14.78
N PHE A 160 -14.66 15.74 14.03
CA PHE A 160 -14.50 15.73 12.57
C PHE A 160 -13.10 15.32 12.15
N CYS A 161 -12.06 15.93 12.73
CA CYS A 161 -10.66 15.61 12.43
C CYS A 161 -10.36 14.11 12.65
N SER A 162 -10.89 13.52 13.71
CA SER A 162 -10.73 12.10 14.00
C SER A 162 -11.37 11.19 12.93
N LEU A 163 -12.49 11.63 12.33
CA LEU A 163 -13.20 10.91 11.28
C LEU A 163 -12.55 11.07 9.90
N ILE A 164 -11.88 12.19 9.65
CA ILE A 164 -11.16 12.44 8.40
C ILE A 164 -9.84 11.66 8.33
N LYS A 165 -9.17 11.46 9.47
CA LYS A 165 -7.83 10.87 9.51
C LYS A 165 -7.68 9.53 8.76
N PRO A 166 -8.63 8.58 8.85
CA PRO A 166 -8.56 7.34 8.08
C PRO A 166 -8.61 7.55 6.56
N LEU A 167 -9.37 8.55 6.09
CA LEU A 167 -9.54 8.85 4.67
C LEU A 167 -8.24 9.36 4.03
N GLU A 168 -7.39 10.03 4.79
CA GLU A 168 -6.05 10.47 4.35
C GLU A 168 -5.08 9.32 4.05
N ARG A 169 -5.45 8.08 4.38
CA ARG A 169 -4.62 6.89 4.08
C ARG A 169 -5.03 6.20 2.80
N VAL A 170 -6.13 6.62 2.18
CA VAL A 170 -6.69 5.98 1.00
C VAL A 170 -6.41 6.83 -0.24
N PRO A 171 -5.62 6.35 -1.20
CA PRO A 171 -5.23 7.13 -2.38
C PRO A 171 -6.40 7.71 -3.18
N ALA A 172 -7.53 7.01 -3.23
CA ALA A 172 -8.72 7.47 -3.94
C ALA A 172 -9.24 8.82 -3.41
N PHE A 173 -9.20 9.08 -2.09
CA PHE A 173 -9.63 10.36 -1.52
C PHE A 173 -8.55 11.43 -1.62
N ILE A 174 -7.29 11.05 -1.41
CA ILE A 174 -6.16 11.98 -1.49
C ILE A 174 -6.09 12.64 -2.88
N ASN A 175 -6.33 11.87 -3.93
CA ASN A 175 -6.27 12.35 -5.31
C ASN A 175 -7.56 13.06 -5.77
N ASP A 176 -8.63 12.99 -4.98
CA ASP A 176 -9.90 13.65 -5.31
C ASP A 176 -9.89 15.10 -4.80
N HIS A 177 -9.78 16.04 -5.73
CA HIS A 177 -9.77 17.48 -5.46
C HIS A 177 -10.95 17.97 -4.61
N ARG A 178 -12.08 17.25 -4.62
CA ARG A 178 -13.28 17.60 -3.83
C ARG A 178 -13.06 17.45 -2.33
N PHE A 179 -12.13 16.57 -1.92
CA PHE A 179 -11.75 16.39 -0.50
C PHE A 179 -10.64 17.34 -0.06
N ARG A 180 -10.04 18.10 -0.98
CA ARG A 180 -8.91 18.99 -0.67
C ARG A 180 -9.23 19.95 0.47
N ILE A 181 -10.42 20.56 0.44
CA ILE A 181 -10.86 21.53 1.46
C ILE A 181 -11.01 20.90 2.85
N VAL A 182 -11.43 19.64 2.90
CA VAL A 182 -11.59 18.87 4.14
C VAL A 182 -10.23 18.53 4.73
N PHE A 183 -9.27 18.13 3.90
CA PHE A 183 -7.90 17.85 4.34
C PHE A 183 -7.14 19.11 4.74
N GLU A 184 -7.32 20.22 4.01
CA GLU A 184 -6.75 21.53 4.37
C GLU A 184 -7.27 22.00 5.73
N TYR A 185 -8.57 21.87 5.98
CA TYR A 185 -9.17 22.15 7.28
C TYR A 185 -8.55 21.27 8.38
N HIS A 186 -8.48 19.95 8.18
CA HIS A 186 -7.92 19.03 9.17
C HIS A 186 -6.45 19.34 9.48
N GLU A 187 -5.64 19.63 8.47
CA GLU A 187 -4.24 19.99 8.64
C GLU A 187 -4.07 21.36 9.32
N ARG A 188 -4.97 22.33 9.08
CA ARG A 188 -5.03 23.59 9.83
C ARG A 188 -5.28 23.35 11.32
N ILE A 189 -6.30 22.56 11.66
CA ILE A 189 -6.62 22.23 13.05
C ILE A 189 -5.45 21.52 13.72
N ARG A 190 -4.84 20.52 13.06
CA ARG A 190 -3.69 19.81 13.62
C ARG A 190 -2.50 20.74 13.87
N ARG A 191 -2.16 21.62 12.93
CA ARG A 191 -1.06 22.58 13.10
C ARG A 191 -1.23 23.45 14.34
N ASN A 192 -2.46 23.87 14.63
CA ASN A 192 -2.75 24.80 15.71
C ASN A 192 -2.95 24.11 17.07
N TYR A 193 -3.41 22.85 17.09
CA TYR A 193 -3.90 22.20 18.32
C TYR A 193 -3.30 20.83 18.65
N ASP A 194 -2.65 20.14 17.71
CA ASP A 194 -1.97 18.86 17.99
C ASP A 194 -0.54 19.14 18.49
N PRO A 195 -0.24 18.93 19.79
CA PRO A 195 1.08 19.24 20.35
C PRO A 195 2.19 18.32 19.81
N LYS A 196 1.81 17.20 19.20
CA LYS A 196 2.72 16.27 18.54
C LYS A 196 2.80 16.55 17.04
N TYR A 197 2.04 17.51 16.53
CA TYR A 197 2.13 17.89 15.14
C TYR A 197 3.56 18.34 14.88
N PRO A 198 4.31 17.59 14.05
CA PRO A 198 5.69 17.91 13.80
C PRO A 198 5.73 19.31 13.19
N ASN A 199 6.69 20.12 13.59
CA ASN A 199 7.08 21.27 12.77
C ASN A 199 7.23 20.72 11.34
N ILE A 200 6.39 21.16 10.40
CA ILE A 200 6.13 20.49 9.11
C ILE A 200 7.43 20.09 8.41
N ASP A 201 8.44 20.95 8.55
CA ASP A 201 9.80 20.76 8.08
C ASP A 201 10.39 19.40 8.50
N ASN A 202 10.26 19.01 9.77
CA ASN A 202 10.78 17.75 10.31
C ASN A 202 10.02 16.50 9.81
N PHE A 203 8.74 16.62 9.44
CA PHE A 203 7.96 15.47 8.97
C PHE A 203 8.11 15.22 7.48
N VAL A 204 8.10 16.29 6.68
CA VAL A 204 8.41 16.22 5.26
C VAL A 204 9.82 15.68 5.07
N GLU A 205 10.78 16.12 5.88
CA GLU A 205 12.14 15.60 5.86
C GLU A 205 12.18 14.11 6.24
N LYS A 206 11.50 13.68 7.31
CA LYS A 206 11.41 12.25 7.68
C LYS A 206 10.74 11.38 6.62
N MET A 207 9.70 11.86 5.94
CA MET A 207 9.03 11.15 4.85
C MET A 207 9.92 11.08 3.61
N ALA A 208 10.59 12.18 3.25
CA ALA A 208 11.57 12.22 2.17
C ALA A 208 12.73 11.23 2.44
N ASP A 209 13.23 11.18 3.67
CA ASP A 209 14.28 10.26 4.08
C ASP A 209 13.83 8.81 4.06
N LYS A 210 12.59 8.53 4.48
CA LYS A 210 12.00 7.18 4.38
C LYS A 210 11.86 6.75 2.92
N HIS A 211 11.41 7.63 2.03
CA HIS A 211 11.34 7.36 0.59
C HIS A 211 12.73 7.16 -0.02
N ARG A 212 13.73 7.99 0.35
CA ARG A 212 15.13 7.83 -0.08
C ARG A 212 15.71 6.49 0.40
N ALA A 213 15.44 6.10 1.65
CA ALA A 213 15.88 4.82 2.21
C ALA A 213 15.25 3.63 1.49
N GLN A 214 13.94 3.69 1.22
CA GLN A 214 13.22 2.65 0.48
C GLN A 214 13.69 2.54 -0.97
N LYS A 215 13.96 3.67 -1.63
CA LYS A 215 14.56 3.70 -2.97
C LYS A 215 15.95 3.04 -2.97
N LYS A 216 16.82 3.40 -2.02
CA LYS A 216 18.15 2.75 -1.86
C LYS A 216 18.02 1.25 -1.60
N GLN A 217 17.04 0.82 -0.79
CA GLN A 217 16.82 -0.61 -0.53
C GLN A 217 16.35 -1.35 -1.78
N ASN A 218 15.47 -0.75 -2.58
CA ASN A 218 15.00 -1.32 -3.83
C ASN A 218 16.11 -1.38 -4.89
N GLU A 219 16.94 -0.33 -4.99
CA GLU A 219 18.13 -0.32 -5.86
C GLU A 219 19.11 -1.43 -5.47
N LYS A 220 19.40 -1.60 -4.17
CA LYS A 220 20.24 -2.73 -3.69
C LYS A 220 19.63 -4.08 -4.06
N ARG A 221 18.33 -4.29 -3.85
CA ARG A 221 17.66 -5.54 -4.24
C ARG A 221 17.72 -5.78 -5.75
N PHE A 222 17.56 -4.73 -6.54
CA PHE A 222 17.66 -4.80 -7.99
C PHE A 222 19.07 -5.17 -8.45
N THR A 223 20.11 -4.50 -7.93
CA THR A 223 21.50 -4.82 -8.29
C THR A 223 21.90 -6.21 -7.84
N THR A 224 21.51 -6.67 -6.65
CA THR A 224 21.75 -8.05 -6.21
C THR A 224 21.08 -9.08 -7.13
N ARG A 225 19.83 -8.84 -7.55
CA ARG A 225 19.12 -9.72 -8.49
C ARG A 225 19.78 -9.72 -9.86
N LEU A 226 20.18 -8.55 -10.36
CA LEU A 226 20.87 -8.41 -11.64
C LEU A 226 22.20 -9.18 -11.62
N TRP A 227 22.97 -9.05 -10.54
CA TRP A 227 24.25 -9.74 -10.38
C TRP A 227 24.09 -11.26 -10.27
N ALA A 228 23.04 -11.74 -9.59
CA ALA A 228 22.69 -13.16 -9.57
C ALA A 228 22.33 -13.69 -10.97
N VAL A 229 21.65 -12.90 -11.80
CA VAL A 229 21.36 -13.27 -13.21
C VAL A 229 22.65 -13.32 -14.02
N VAL A 230 23.51 -12.30 -13.92
CA VAL A 230 24.82 -12.27 -14.61
C VAL A 230 25.69 -13.46 -14.21
N HIS A 231 25.71 -13.81 -12.93
CA HIS A 231 26.43 -14.99 -12.45
C HIS A 231 25.87 -16.31 -12.98
N ARG A 232 24.54 -16.46 -13.06
CA ARG A 232 23.94 -17.64 -13.68
C ARG A 232 24.31 -17.75 -15.16
N ILE A 233 24.31 -16.64 -15.89
CA ILE A 233 24.72 -16.62 -17.31
C ILE A 233 26.19 -17.01 -17.45
N ASN A 234 27.09 -16.40 -16.67
CA ASN A 234 28.52 -16.74 -16.68
C ASN A 234 28.78 -18.19 -16.29
N PHE A 235 28.04 -18.73 -15.33
CA PHE A 235 28.14 -20.14 -14.92
C PHE A 235 27.73 -21.07 -16.06
N VAL A 236 26.59 -20.81 -16.71
CA VAL A 236 26.13 -21.61 -17.85
C VAL A 236 27.12 -21.56 -19.02
N GLN A 237 27.67 -20.39 -19.33
CA GLN A 237 28.69 -20.25 -20.39
C GLN A 237 29.96 -21.02 -20.06
N ARG A 238 30.49 -20.92 -18.84
CA ARG A 238 31.70 -21.66 -18.42
C ARG A 238 31.46 -23.16 -18.43
N PHE A 239 30.31 -23.61 -17.95
CA PHE A 239 29.92 -25.02 -17.98
C PHE A 239 29.82 -25.53 -19.42
N PHE A 240 29.23 -24.76 -20.33
CA PHE A 240 29.11 -25.14 -21.73
C PHE A 240 30.49 -25.24 -22.42
N ILE A 241 31.39 -24.27 -22.19
CA ILE A 241 32.76 -24.31 -22.73
C ILE A 241 33.47 -25.56 -22.23
N TRP A 242 33.45 -25.79 -20.91
CA TRP A 242 34.07 -26.98 -20.31
C TRP A 242 33.51 -28.29 -20.88
N PHE A 243 32.18 -28.39 -21.00
CA PHE A 243 31.51 -29.54 -21.58
C PHE A 243 31.93 -29.78 -23.03
N MET A 244 31.99 -28.73 -23.85
CA MET A 244 32.43 -28.83 -25.25
C MET A 244 33.90 -29.26 -25.36
N THR A 245 34.78 -28.74 -24.49
CA THR A 245 36.18 -29.21 -24.43
C THR A 245 36.25 -30.70 -24.10
N LEU A 246 35.45 -31.17 -23.14
CA LEU A 246 35.40 -32.58 -22.75
C LEU A 246 34.86 -33.48 -23.88
N VAL A 247 33.85 -33.02 -24.62
CA VAL A 247 33.34 -33.73 -25.80
C VAL A 247 34.41 -33.81 -26.89
N VAL A 248 35.07 -32.70 -27.22
CA VAL A 248 36.11 -32.67 -28.26
C VAL A 248 37.28 -33.57 -27.91
N SER A 249 37.75 -33.55 -26.66
CA SER A 249 38.84 -34.42 -26.20
C SER A 249 38.50 -35.91 -26.22
N ASN A 250 37.22 -36.29 -26.01
CA ASN A 250 36.79 -37.68 -26.13
C ASN A 250 36.57 -38.14 -27.57
N VAL A 251 36.09 -37.25 -28.45
CA VAL A 251 35.84 -37.57 -29.87
C VAL A 251 37.14 -37.58 -30.68
N TYR A 252 38.10 -36.74 -30.31
CA TYR A 252 39.40 -36.62 -30.95
C TYR A 252 40.48 -36.86 -29.90
N PRO A 253 40.80 -38.14 -29.58
CA PRO A 253 41.94 -38.41 -28.74
C PRO A 253 43.18 -37.75 -29.35
N PRO A 254 44.07 -37.18 -28.51
CA PRO A 254 45.31 -36.62 -29.01
C PRO A 254 46.03 -37.70 -29.82
N ILE A 255 46.44 -37.34 -31.04
CA ILE A 255 47.27 -38.19 -31.87
C ILE A 255 48.57 -38.36 -31.09
N THR A 256 48.77 -39.54 -30.50
CA THR A 256 50.04 -39.91 -29.90
C THR A 256 50.98 -40.19 -31.06
N ASP A 257 51.97 -39.32 -31.27
CA ASP A 257 52.96 -39.37 -32.35
C ASP A 257 53.93 -40.57 -32.26
N ASP A 258 53.57 -41.64 -31.54
CA ASP A 258 54.41 -42.82 -31.31
C ASP A 258 54.15 -43.96 -32.31
N GLU A 259 53.26 -43.78 -33.30
CA GLU A 259 53.24 -44.69 -34.45
C GLU A 259 54.34 -44.28 -35.43
N GLU A 260 55.48 -44.97 -35.36
CA GLU A 260 56.52 -44.95 -36.39
C GLU A 260 55.85 -45.10 -37.76
N MET A 261 55.82 -43.99 -38.51
CA MET A 261 55.31 -43.95 -39.88
C MET A 261 56.05 -45.02 -40.71
N PRO A 262 55.33 -46.01 -41.29
CA PRO A 262 55.98 -46.99 -42.13
C PRO A 262 56.64 -46.27 -43.31
N GLU A 263 57.92 -46.56 -43.50
CA GLU A 263 58.79 -45.99 -44.52
C GLU A 263 58.11 -46.10 -45.90
N PHE A 264 57.68 -44.94 -46.42
CA PHE A 264 56.79 -44.83 -47.57
C PHE A 264 57.54 -45.27 -48.84
N GLN A 265 57.31 -46.50 -49.29
CA GLN A 265 57.67 -46.92 -50.64
C GLN A 265 56.96 -46.01 -51.65
N ARG A 266 57.73 -45.35 -52.53
CA ARG A 266 57.22 -44.55 -53.65
C ARG A 266 56.33 -45.43 -54.55
N SER A 267 55.02 -45.29 -54.39
CA SER A 267 53.98 -45.91 -55.22
C SER A 267 53.32 -44.87 -56.15
N SER A 268 52.78 -45.40 -57.23
CA SER A 268 52.29 -44.78 -58.47
C SER A 268 51.19 -43.71 -58.32
N SER A 269 50.97 -42.96 -59.40
CA SER A 269 50.06 -41.80 -59.50
C SER A 269 48.59 -42.04 -59.13
N ASP A 270 48.16 -43.28 -58.85
CA ASP A 270 46.80 -43.58 -58.42
C ASP A 270 46.54 -43.35 -56.93
N ASP A 271 47.58 -43.31 -56.09
CA ASP A 271 47.41 -43.09 -54.64
C ASP A 271 47.10 -41.61 -54.30
N ASN A 272 47.56 -40.66 -55.13
CA ASN A 272 47.26 -39.23 -54.95
C ASN A 272 45.76 -38.92 -55.04
N ARG A 273 44.99 -39.62 -55.89
CA ARG A 273 43.54 -39.43 -56.00
C ARG A 273 42.78 -39.92 -54.78
N LYS A 274 43.24 -41.01 -54.14
CA LYS A 274 42.64 -41.50 -52.89
C LYS A 274 42.93 -40.56 -51.73
N GLN A 275 44.12 -39.97 -51.69
CA GLN A 275 44.50 -38.99 -50.67
C GLN A 275 43.68 -37.69 -50.78
N GLU A 276 43.44 -37.19 -52.00
CA GLU A 276 42.56 -36.03 -52.25
C GLU A 276 41.12 -36.31 -51.81
N ALA A 277 40.56 -37.47 -52.15
CA ALA A 277 39.20 -37.84 -51.75
C ALA A 277 39.03 -37.92 -50.22
N LEU A 278 40.05 -38.39 -49.50
CA LEU A 278 40.05 -38.47 -48.03
C LEU A 278 40.17 -37.07 -47.37
N ASN A 279 40.94 -36.17 -47.97
CA ASN A 279 41.04 -34.78 -47.52
C ASN A 279 39.74 -34.00 -47.74
N ASP A 280 39.07 -34.22 -48.87
CA ASP A 280 37.77 -33.63 -49.16
C ASP A 280 36.68 -34.12 -48.19
N GLN A 281 36.71 -35.41 -47.82
CA GLN A 281 35.79 -35.96 -46.81
C GLN A 281 36.00 -35.33 -45.43
N ARG A 282 37.24 -35.03 -45.04
CA ARG A 282 37.55 -34.30 -43.79
C ARG A 282 37.09 -32.84 -43.82
N LEU A 283 37.27 -32.15 -44.96
CA LEU A 283 36.80 -30.77 -45.17
C LEU A 283 35.27 -30.66 -45.12
N MET A 284 34.55 -31.65 -45.65
CA MET A 284 33.08 -31.69 -45.55
C MET A 284 32.59 -31.92 -44.12
N ASN A 285 33.28 -32.73 -43.32
CA ASN A 285 32.88 -33.01 -41.95
C ASN A 285 33.10 -31.81 -41.01
N ASN A 286 34.18 -31.03 -41.21
CA ASN A 286 34.44 -29.83 -40.41
C ASN A 286 33.45 -28.69 -40.70
N LYS A 287 32.96 -28.53 -41.94
CA LYS A 287 31.92 -27.52 -42.26
C LYS A 287 30.58 -27.84 -41.57
N SER A 288 30.24 -29.12 -41.42
CA SER A 288 29.04 -29.58 -40.72
C SER A 288 29.05 -29.17 -39.24
N ILE A 289 30.16 -29.39 -38.54
CA ILE A 289 30.29 -29.09 -37.10
C ILE A 289 30.15 -27.59 -36.83
N TRP A 290 30.81 -26.73 -37.61
CA TRP A 290 30.68 -25.28 -37.45
C TRP A 290 29.27 -24.76 -37.74
N SER A 291 28.55 -25.40 -38.66
CA SER A 291 27.14 -25.06 -38.94
C SER A 291 26.23 -25.41 -37.76
N MET A 292 26.49 -26.55 -37.10
CA MET A 292 25.75 -26.99 -35.91
C MET A 292 26.02 -26.07 -34.72
N ILE A 293 27.29 -25.67 -34.49
CA ILE A 293 27.65 -24.73 -33.43
C ILE A 293 26.95 -23.37 -33.63
N LYS A 294 26.93 -22.84 -34.87
CA LYS A 294 26.21 -21.59 -35.19
C LYS A 294 24.71 -21.70 -34.91
N LEU A 295 24.08 -22.85 -35.21
CA LEU A 295 22.66 -23.07 -34.96
C LEU A 295 22.33 -23.09 -33.46
N ILE A 296 23.15 -23.80 -32.67
CA ILE A 296 23.01 -23.88 -31.21
C ILE A 296 23.17 -22.48 -30.59
N PHE A 297 24.18 -21.71 -31.02
CA PHE A 297 24.38 -20.34 -30.53
C PHE A 297 23.20 -19.43 -30.85
N LYS A 298 22.69 -19.49 -32.09
CA LYS A 298 21.50 -18.73 -32.52
C LYS A 298 20.27 -19.07 -31.67
N TYR A 299 20.06 -20.35 -31.37
CA TYR A 299 18.93 -20.80 -30.55
C TYR A 299 19.05 -20.35 -29.10
N GLN A 300 20.24 -20.44 -28.50
CA GLN A 300 20.46 -19.93 -27.14
C GLN A 300 20.25 -18.41 -27.05
N CYS A 301 20.78 -17.62 -27.99
CA CYS A 301 20.52 -16.19 -28.03
C CYS A 301 19.01 -15.88 -28.11
N HIS A 302 18.27 -16.59 -28.95
CA HIS A 302 16.82 -16.39 -29.06
C HIS A 302 16.10 -16.72 -27.74
N LEU A 303 16.47 -17.80 -27.05
CA LEU A 303 15.84 -18.17 -25.79
C LEU A 303 16.10 -17.13 -24.68
N PHE A 304 17.32 -16.58 -24.62
CA PHE A 304 17.71 -15.61 -23.61
C PHE A 304 17.13 -14.21 -23.83
N PHE A 305 16.97 -13.75 -25.07
CA PHE A 305 16.49 -12.38 -25.34
C PHE A 305 14.97 -12.27 -25.50
N THR A 306 14.27 -13.34 -25.89
CA THR A 306 12.82 -13.25 -26.18
C THR A 306 11.95 -13.59 -24.98
N ILE A 307 12.39 -14.47 -24.08
CA ILE A 307 11.61 -14.90 -22.90
C ILE A 307 11.49 -13.81 -21.81
N PRO A 308 12.51 -13.01 -21.46
CA PRO A 308 12.39 -11.98 -20.43
C PRO A 308 11.38 -10.88 -20.79
N ASN A 309 11.22 -10.58 -22.08
CA ASN A 309 10.25 -9.59 -22.56
C ASN A 309 8.80 -10.04 -22.34
N GLN A 310 8.52 -11.34 -22.31
CA GLN A 310 7.19 -11.87 -22.03
C GLN A 310 6.85 -11.81 -20.52
N ALA A 311 7.83 -12.03 -19.64
CA ALA A 311 7.66 -11.90 -18.20
C ALA A 311 7.39 -10.44 -17.77
N ALA A 312 8.02 -9.47 -18.44
CA ALA A 312 7.74 -8.04 -18.24
C ALA A 312 6.32 -7.66 -18.72
N TYR A 313 5.79 -8.35 -19.73
CA TYR A 313 4.46 -8.12 -20.27
C TYR A 313 3.35 -8.67 -19.35
N LEU A 314 3.59 -9.80 -18.67
CA LEU A 314 2.64 -10.40 -17.73
C LEU A 314 2.51 -9.60 -16.42
N ASN A 315 3.58 -9.00 -15.91
CA ASN A 315 3.54 -8.15 -14.70
C ASN A 315 2.88 -6.78 -14.90
N ARG A 316 2.52 -6.38 -16.13
CA ARG A 316 1.78 -5.12 -16.40
C ARG A 316 0.26 -5.28 -16.40
N LYS A 317 -0.26 -6.51 -16.32
CA LYS A 317 -1.69 -6.83 -16.42
C LYS A 317 -2.32 -7.38 -15.14
N SER A 318 -1.58 -7.41 -14.02
CA SER A 318 -2.06 -7.78 -12.68
C SER A 318 -1.98 -6.58 -11.74
#